data_AF-A0A1R3V867-F1
#
_entry.id   AF-A0A1R3V867-F1
#
_cell.length_a   1.000
_cell.length_b   1.000
_cell.length_c   1.000
_cell.angle_alpha   90.00
_cell.angle_beta   90.00
_cell.angle_gamma   90.00
#
_symmetry.space_group_name_H-M   'P 1'
#
loop_
_entity.id
_entity.type
_entity.pdbx_description
1 polymer ?
#
loop_
_entity_poly.entity_id
_entity_poly.type
_entity_poly.pdbx_seq_one_letter_code
_entity_poly.pdbx_strand_id
1 'polypeptide(L)'
;MSREFDGLGSRVAGKSLQSDPQSWQLDPRLGAPMIPADEWSYWPYSSWAFSHASEYTRTAKVWRGPGPVLPLPYRLREIGHIEIASRDGRRATIHEYLESDYTDGFLVLHCDEIVFEKYMNGMEPHSKHIARSGSKSVTGDGVRDACPPGAYRS
;
A
#
# COMPACT_ATOMS: atom_id res chain seq x y z
N MET A 1 35.83 0.15 -26.82
CA MET A 1 34.67 0.92 -26.33
C MET A 1 33.61 -0.05 -25.84
N SER A 2 33.61 -0.36 -24.54
CA SER A 2 32.51 -1.00 -23.80
C SER A 2 32.95 -1.04 -22.34
N ARG A 3 32.35 -0.20 -21.50
CA ARG A 3 32.45 -0.28 -20.04
C ARG A 3 31.06 -0.07 -19.46
N GLU A 4 30.79 -0.89 -18.44
CA GLU A 4 29.87 -0.66 -17.33
C GLU A 4 28.38 -0.89 -17.58
N PHE A 5 28.00 -2.17 -17.54
CA PHE A 5 26.67 -2.62 -17.11
C PHE A 5 26.77 -3.92 -16.29
N ASP A 6 27.75 -4.01 -15.38
CA ASP A 6 27.90 -5.13 -14.45
C ASP A 6 27.97 -4.58 -13.02
N GLY A 7 26.82 -4.44 -12.36
CA GLY A 7 26.78 -3.90 -11.00
C GLY A 7 25.47 -3.96 -10.22
N LEU A 8 24.39 -4.53 -10.77
CA LEU A 8 23.09 -4.62 -10.06
C LEU A 8 22.76 -6.02 -9.50
N GLY A 9 23.69 -6.97 -9.57
CA GLY A 9 23.39 -8.39 -9.36
C GLY A 9 23.67 -9.01 -7.97
N SER A 10 24.29 -8.32 -7.01
CA SER A 10 24.73 -8.98 -5.76
C SER A 10 24.52 -8.17 -4.48
N ARG A 11 23.27 -8.08 -4.03
CA ARG A 11 23.00 -7.81 -2.59
C ARG A 11 21.82 -8.64 -2.08
N VAL A 12 21.95 -9.96 -2.17
CA VAL A 12 21.16 -10.88 -1.34
C VAL A 12 22.11 -11.95 -0.81
N ALA A 13 22.70 -11.70 0.36
CA ALA A 13 23.12 -12.73 1.32
C ALA A 13 23.75 -12.07 2.55
N GLY A 14 22.90 -11.45 3.35
CA GLY A 14 23.10 -11.39 4.79
C GLY A 14 21.73 -11.61 5.38
N LYS A 15 21.56 -12.63 6.23
CA LYS A 15 20.43 -12.66 7.16
C LYS A 15 20.60 -11.43 8.06
N SER A 16 20.14 -10.27 7.60
CA SER A 16 19.92 -9.15 8.49
C SER A 16 18.84 -9.64 9.44
N LEU A 17 19.17 -9.65 10.72
CA LEU A 17 18.21 -9.75 11.80
C LEU A 17 16.93 -9.06 11.36
N GLN A 18 15.83 -9.82 11.35
CA GLN A 18 14.49 -9.30 11.10
C GLN A 18 14.25 -8.26 12.19
N SER A 19 14.65 -7.02 11.93
CA SER A 19 14.34 -5.92 12.82
C SER A 19 12.84 -5.75 12.73
N ASP A 20 12.21 -5.90 13.89
CA ASP A 20 10.80 -5.62 14.07
C ASP A 20 10.47 -4.30 13.36
N PRO A 21 9.51 -4.27 12.41
CA PRO A 21 9.07 -3.04 11.77
C PRO A 21 8.71 -1.93 12.77
N GLN A 22 8.37 -2.28 14.02
CA GLN A 22 8.10 -1.35 15.11
C GLN A 22 9.37 -0.62 15.64
N SER A 23 10.57 -1.07 15.29
CA SER A 23 11.84 -0.46 15.74
C SER A 23 12.21 0.80 14.97
N TRP A 24 11.60 1.05 13.80
CA TRP A 24 11.84 2.24 13.00
C TRP A 24 10.91 3.37 13.46
N GLN A 25 11.45 4.39 14.09
CA GLN A 25 10.69 5.57 14.51
C GLN A 25 11.27 6.84 13.89
N LEU A 26 10.38 7.80 13.61
CA LEU A 26 10.71 9.12 13.10
C LEU A 26 11.18 10.10 14.19
N ASP A 27 11.44 9.67 15.43
CA ASP A 27 11.75 10.59 16.52
C ASP A 27 13.25 10.96 16.56
N PRO A 28 13.65 12.21 16.24
CA PRO A 28 15.04 12.65 16.40
C PRO A 28 15.51 12.75 17.87
N ARG A 29 14.64 12.47 18.86
CA ARG A 29 14.95 12.52 20.30
C ARG A 29 15.24 11.15 20.93
N LEU A 30 14.81 10.06 20.30
CA LEU A 30 15.12 8.69 20.72
C LEU A 30 16.09 8.10 19.69
N GLY A 31 17.25 7.62 20.12
CA GLY A 31 18.33 7.12 19.25
C GLY A 31 18.03 5.88 18.40
N ALA A 32 16.79 5.70 17.92
CA ALA A 32 16.42 4.76 16.88
C ALA A 32 17.04 5.17 15.52
N PRO A 33 17.36 4.22 14.64
CA PRO A 33 17.90 4.56 13.33
C PRO A 33 16.85 5.27 12.48
N MET A 34 17.22 6.43 11.93
CA MET A 34 16.40 7.18 10.98
C MET A 34 16.26 6.39 9.67
N ILE A 35 15.04 6.35 9.11
CA ILE A 35 14.81 5.80 7.76
C ILE A 35 15.50 6.72 6.73
N PRO A 36 16.43 6.21 5.89
CA PRO A 36 17.11 7.04 4.89
C PRO A 36 16.15 7.62 3.84
N ALA A 37 16.36 8.91 3.50
CA ALA A 37 15.50 9.72 2.64
C ALA A 37 15.18 9.12 1.26
N ASP A 38 16.12 8.37 0.71
CA ASP A 38 16.05 7.71 -0.59
C ASP A 38 15.66 6.22 -0.50
N GLU A 39 15.67 5.64 0.70
CA GLU A 39 15.40 4.22 0.91
C GLU A 39 13.99 3.91 1.44
N TRP A 40 13.24 4.91 1.92
CA TRP A 40 11.93 4.72 2.56
C TRP A 40 10.89 3.91 1.77
N SER A 41 11.01 3.88 0.43
CA SER A 41 10.12 3.13 -0.46
C SER A 41 10.55 1.68 -0.70
N TYR A 42 11.70 1.25 -0.18
CA TYR A 42 12.23 -0.09 -0.32
C TYR A 42 12.05 -0.89 0.96
N TRP A 43 12.03 -2.21 0.81
CA TRP A 43 12.09 -3.13 1.93
C TRP A 43 13.42 -2.94 2.71
N PRO A 44 13.40 -2.92 4.06
CA PRO A 44 12.26 -3.16 4.96
C PRO A 44 11.44 -1.92 5.31
N TYR A 45 11.93 -0.71 5.02
CA TYR A 45 11.32 0.54 5.49
C TYR A 45 9.91 0.78 4.96
N SER A 46 9.61 0.30 3.75
CA SER A 46 8.30 0.46 3.13
C SER A 46 7.15 -0.12 3.96
N SER A 47 7.40 -1.17 4.75
CA SER A 47 6.41 -1.82 5.63
C SER A 47 5.80 -0.86 6.66
N TRP A 48 6.57 0.13 7.11
CA TRP A 48 6.10 1.16 8.03
C TRP A 48 5.75 2.44 7.27
N ALA A 49 6.63 2.88 6.36
CA ALA A 49 6.54 4.21 5.75
C ALA A 49 5.31 4.38 4.84
N PHE A 50 4.75 3.29 4.29
CA PHE A 50 3.58 3.36 3.43
C PHE A 50 2.27 3.68 4.17
N SER A 51 2.15 3.27 5.43
CA SER A 51 1.04 3.62 6.32
C SER A 51 1.25 4.96 7.04
N HIS A 52 2.48 5.48 7.06
CA HIS A 52 2.88 6.70 7.77
C HIS A 52 3.44 7.78 6.84
N ALA A 53 3.05 7.76 5.56
CA ALA A 53 3.65 8.60 4.52
C ALA A 53 3.58 10.11 4.83
N SER A 54 2.56 10.57 5.57
CA SER A 54 2.43 11.98 5.99
C SER A 54 3.38 12.41 7.09
N GLU A 55 3.92 11.46 7.85
CA GLU A 55 4.93 11.72 8.86
C GLU A 55 6.32 11.82 8.23
N TYR A 56 6.54 11.07 7.15
CA TYR A 56 7.82 11.01 6.46
C TYR A 56 7.97 12.04 5.32
N THR A 57 6.88 12.31 4.59
CA THR A 57 6.89 13.14 3.37
C THR A 57 5.96 14.32 3.48
N ARG A 58 6.30 15.42 2.80
CA ARG A 58 5.42 16.60 2.71
C ARG A 58 4.11 16.21 2.04
N THR A 59 3.03 16.21 2.82
CA THR A 59 1.70 15.77 2.36
C THR A 59 0.68 16.90 2.51
N ALA A 60 -0.14 17.11 1.48
CA ALA A 60 -1.32 17.96 1.57
C ALA A 60 -2.55 17.11 1.94
N LYS A 61 -3.43 17.67 2.77
CA LYS A 61 -4.69 17.00 3.13
C LYS A 61 -5.73 17.23 2.03
N VAL A 62 -6.16 16.16 1.39
CA VAL A 62 -7.37 16.16 0.55
C VAL A 62 -8.57 15.92 1.46
N TRP A 63 -9.42 16.92 1.64
CA TRP A 63 -10.58 16.84 2.52
C TRP A 63 -11.81 16.32 1.77
N ARG A 64 -12.49 15.33 2.36
CA ARG A 64 -13.75 14.76 1.83
C ARG A 64 -14.95 15.72 1.81
N GLY A 65 -14.81 16.93 2.36
CA GLY A 65 -15.90 17.88 2.54
C GLY A 65 -16.81 17.59 3.75
N PRO A 66 -17.85 18.42 3.97
CA PRO A 66 -18.80 18.27 5.08
C PRO A 66 -19.97 17.33 4.74
N GLY A 67 -20.07 16.86 3.49
CA GLY A 67 -21.19 16.05 3.00
C GLY A 67 -21.32 14.68 3.68
N PRO A 68 -22.43 13.97 3.45
CA PRO A 68 -22.66 12.66 4.01
C PRO A 68 -21.61 11.66 3.53
N VAL A 69 -21.22 10.73 4.42
CA VAL A 69 -20.44 9.56 4.03
C VAL A 69 -21.43 8.51 3.54
N LEU A 70 -21.15 7.89 2.39
CA LEU A 70 -21.92 6.74 1.92
C LEU A 70 -21.62 5.55 2.84
N PRO A 71 -22.57 5.07 3.67
CA PRO A 71 -22.33 3.90 4.50
C PRO A 71 -22.27 2.65 3.60
N LEU A 72 -21.25 1.82 3.79
CA LEU A 72 -21.16 0.51 3.17
C LEU A 72 -21.60 -0.55 4.19
N PRO A 73 -22.75 -1.23 3.98
CA PRO A 73 -23.18 -2.30 4.86
C PRO A 73 -22.24 -3.51 4.81
N TYR A 74 -22.20 -4.26 5.90
CA TYR A 74 -21.41 -5.48 6.03
C TYR A 74 -22.26 -6.72 5.76
N ARG A 75 -21.77 -7.61 4.89
CA ARG A 75 -22.30 -8.97 4.70
C ARG A 75 -21.13 -9.95 4.56
N LEU A 76 -20.40 -10.11 5.66
CA LEU A 76 -19.17 -10.91 5.71
C LEU A 76 -19.41 -12.37 5.30
N ARG A 77 -18.45 -12.90 4.54
CA ARG A 77 -18.39 -14.28 4.08
C ARG A 77 -17.04 -14.88 4.43
N GLU A 78 -17.00 -16.20 4.56
CA GLU A 78 -15.78 -16.98 4.80
C GLU A 78 -14.91 -17.08 3.53
N ILE A 79 -14.39 -15.93 3.06
CA ILE A 79 -13.53 -15.84 1.87
C ILE A 79 -12.09 -16.20 2.22
N GLY A 80 -11.62 -15.90 3.43
CA GLY A 80 -10.23 -16.06 3.84
C GLY A 80 -9.67 -17.48 3.72
N HIS A 81 -10.53 -18.50 3.80
CA HIS A 81 -10.16 -19.92 3.73
C HIS A 81 -10.21 -20.52 2.32
N ILE A 82 -10.60 -19.74 1.31
CA ILE A 82 -10.61 -20.20 -0.08
C ILE A 82 -9.17 -20.45 -0.52
N GLU A 83 -8.89 -21.65 -1.03
CA GLU A 83 -7.60 -21.98 -1.61
C GLU A 83 -7.44 -21.34 -2.99
N ILE A 84 -6.35 -20.62 -3.18
CA ILE A 84 -5.92 -20.05 -4.44
C ILE A 84 -4.59 -20.64 -4.88
N ALA A 85 -4.37 -20.70 -6.18
CA ALA A 85 -3.08 -21.05 -6.76
C ALA A 85 -2.30 -19.76 -7.03
N SER A 86 -1.12 -19.64 -6.41
CA SER A 86 -0.15 -18.62 -6.74
C SER A 86 0.41 -18.86 -8.14
N ARG A 87 1.02 -17.82 -8.73
CA ARG A 87 1.65 -17.87 -10.05
C ARG A 87 2.76 -18.92 -10.15
N ASP A 88 3.42 -19.24 -9.04
CA ASP A 88 4.44 -20.29 -8.92
C ASP A 88 3.86 -21.70 -8.76
N GLY A 89 2.53 -21.85 -8.81
CA GLY A 89 1.83 -23.12 -8.64
C GLY A 89 1.64 -23.54 -7.19
N ARG A 90 2.10 -22.75 -6.21
CA ARG A 90 1.89 -23.03 -4.80
C ARG A 90 0.43 -22.77 -4.42
N ARG A 91 -0.16 -23.67 -3.64
CA ARG A 91 -1.52 -23.49 -3.10
C ARG A 91 -1.43 -22.87 -1.71
N ALA A 92 -2.26 -21.88 -1.46
CA ALA A 92 -2.42 -21.22 -0.17
C ALA A 92 -3.85 -20.73 -0.05
N THR A 93 -4.36 -20.61 1.18
CA THR A 93 -5.58 -19.86 1.45
C THR A 93 -5.37 -18.37 1.17
N ILE A 94 -6.46 -17.62 0.97
CA ILE A 94 -6.39 -16.16 0.84
C ILE A 94 -5.69 -15.53 2.06
N HIS A 95 -6.00 -15.99 3.28
CA HIS A 95 -5.30 -15.51 4.49
C HIS A 95 -3.78 -15.71 4.42
N GLU A 96 -3.33 -16.93 4.14
CA GLU A 96 -1.90 -17.24 4.06
C GLU A 96 -1.21 -16.46 2.93
N TYR A 97 -1.90 -16.25 1.81
CA TYR A 97 -1.37 -15.48 0.71
C TYR A 97 -1.13 -14.02 1.10
N LEU A 98 -2.14 -13.36 1.68
CA LEU A 98 -2.07 -11.97 2.12
C LEU A 98 -0.96 -11.75 3.17
N GLU A 99 -0.83 -12.68 4.12
CA GLU A 99 0.23 -12.64 5.13
C GLU A 99 1.62 -12.81 4.49
N SER A 100 1.76 -13.74 3.53
CA SER A 100 3.04 -14.00 2.86
C SER A 100 3.51 -12.87 1.94
N ASP A 101 2.57 -12.10 1.39
CA ASP A 101 2.84 -10.98 0.47
C ASP A 101 3.00 -9.64 1.20
N TYR A 102 3.02 -9.64 2.54
CA TYR A 102 3.06 -8.43 3.37
C TYR A 102 1.93 -7.44 3.03
N THR A 103 0.72 -7.94 2.73
CA THR A 103 -0.42 -7.08 2.48
C THR A 103 -0.84 -6.37 3.77
N ASP A 104 -0.96 -5.05 3.75
CA ASP A 104 -1.41 -4.28 4.92
C ASP A 104 -2.94 -4.23 5.04
N GLY A 105 -3.65 -4.15 3.92
CA GLY A 105 -5.11 -4.08 3.88
C GLY A 105 -5.70 -4.66 2.60
N PHE A 106 -6.75 -5.46 2.74
CA PHE A 106 -7.47 -6.08 1.63
C PHE A 106 -8.97 -6.01 1.89
N LEU A 107 -9.75 -5.56 0.90
CA LEU A 107 -11.20 -5.39 1.00
C LEU A 107 -11.88 -5.89 -0.28
N VAL A 108 -12.96 -6.65 -0.12
CA VAL A 108 -13.82 -7.13 -1.20
C VAL A 108 -15.19 -6.51 -1.04
N LEU A 109 -15.57 -5.71 -2.04
CA LEU A 109 -16.89 -5.11 -2.18
C LEU A 109 -17.70 -5.90 -3.22
N HIS A 110 -18.93 -6.27 -2.90
CA HIS A 110 -19.83 -6.95 -3.81
C HIS A 110 -21.27 -6.44 -3.62
N CYS A 111 -21.87 -5.89 -4.68
CA CYS A 111 -23.20 -5.28 -4.65
C CYS A 111 -23.35 -4.22 -3.54
N ASP A 112 -22.39 -3.29 -3.45
CA ASP A 112 -22.33 -2.22 -2.44
C ASP A 112 -22.19 -2.71 -0.98
N GLU A 113 -21.94 -3.99 -0.76
CA GLU A 113 -21.72 -4.59 0.55
C GLU A 113 -20.27 -5.03 0.71
N ILE A 114 -19.70 -4.79 1.90
CA ILE A 114 -18.40 -5.34 2.28
C ILE A 114 -18.60 -6.83 2.60
N VAL A 115 -18.03 -7.71 1.78
CA VAL A 115 -18.16 -9.16 1.96
C VAL A 115 -16.92 -9.81 2.58
N PHE A 116 -15.79 -9.12 2.56
CA PHE A 116 -14.56 -9.53 3.24
C PHE A 116 -13.64 -8.32 3.41
N GLU A 117 -13.03 -8.19 4.57
CA GLU A 117 -11.94 -7.25 4.80
C GLU A 117 -10.92 -7.85 5.77
N LYS A 118 -9.65 -7.52 5.58
CA LYS A 118 -8.55 -7.93 6.44
C LYS A 118 -7.53 -6.81 6.48
N TYR A 119 -7.14 -6.42 7.68
CA TYR A 119 -6.08 -5.46 7.94
C TYR A 119 -5.00 -6.12 8.81
N MET A 120 -3.74 -5.88 8.47
CA MET A 120 -2.55 -6.55 9.03
C MET A 120 -1.46 -5.50 9.28
N ASN A 121 -0.34 -5.91 9.88
CA ASN A 121 0.86 -5.07 10.08
C ASN A 121 0.60 -3.72 10.81
N GLY A 122 -0.41 -3.66 11.68
CA GLY A 122 -0.77 -2.46 12.43
C GLY A 122 -1.68 -1.48 11.66
N MET A 123 -2.17 -1.86 10.47
CA MET A 123 -3.20 -1.10 9.75
C MET A 123 -4.57 -1.32 10.40
N GLU A 124 -5.35 -0.24 10.48
CA GLU A 124 -6.75 -0.24 10.91
C GLU A 124 -7.65 0.21 9.74
N PRO A 125 -8.97 -0.02 9.81
CA PRO A 125 -9.88 0.34 8.71
C PRO A 125 -9.85 1.81 8.28
N HIS A 126 -9.45 2.71 9.18
CA HIS A 126 -9.38 4.15 8.93
C HIS A 126 -7.95 4.66 8.70
N SER A 127 -6.94 3.78 8.75
CA SER A 127 -5.55 4.11 8.46
C SER A 127 -5.43 4.56 7.00
N LYS A 128 -4.56 5.55 6.76
CA LYS A 128 -4.20 5.94 5.39
C LYS A 128 -3.04 5.08 4.93
N HIS A 129 -3.07 4.71 3.65
CA HIS A 129 -1.99 4.00 3.01
C HIS A 129 -1.64 4.68 1.68
N ILE A 130 -0.37 4.75 1.33
CA ILE A 130 0.03 5.30 0.03
C ILE A 130 -0.54 4.44 -1.10
N ALA A 131 -1.26 5.07 -2.03
CA ALA A 131 -1.87 4.38 -3.17
C ALA A 131 -0.88 4.12 -4.33
N ARG A 132 0.33 4.68 -4.26
CA ARG A 132 1.33 4.69 -5.35
C ARG A 132 0.66 5.10 -6.68
N SER A 133 0.89 4.35 -7.75
CA SER A 133 0.29 4.62 -9.07
C SER A 133 -1.24 4.55 -9.09
N GLY A 134 -1.89 4.00 -8.07
CA GLY A 134 -3.35 4.04 -7.91
C GLY A 134 -3.90 5.47 -7.89
N SER A 135 -3.11 6.47 -7.50
CA SER A 135 -3.54 7.88 -7.54
C SER A 135 -3.83 8.40 -8.96
N LYS A 136 -3.28 7.76 -10.00
CA LYS A 136 -3.45 8.20 -11.40
C LYS A 136 -4.86 8.00 -11.92
N SER A 137 -5.58 6.97 -11.47
CA SER A 137 -6.98 6.76 -11.88
C SER A 137 -7.87 7.88 -11.33
N VAL A 138 -7.64 8.28 -10.07
CA VAL A 138 -8.35 9.39 -9.42
C VAL A 138 -8.15 10.70 -10.20
N THR A 139 -6.92 11.02 -10.58
CA THR A 139 -6.63 12.20 -11.41
C THR A 139 -7.24 12.06 -12.82
N GLY A 140 -7.16 10.87 -13.42
CA GLY A 140 -7.68 10.59 -14.75
C GLY A 140 -9.19 10.81 -14.86
N ASP A 141 -9.96 10.38 -13.85
CA ASP A 141 -11.41 10.62 -13.80
C ASP A 141 -11.72 12.09 -13.49
N GLY A 142 -10.97 12.74 -12.60
CA GLY A 142 -11.15 14.17 -12.33
C GLY A 142 -10.96 15.08 -13.55
N VAL A 143 -10.05 14.72 -14.48
CA VAL A 143 -9.86 15.45 -15.75
C VAL A 143 -11.02 15.23 -16.72
N ARG A 144 -11.65 14.05 -16.70
CA ARG A 144 -12.82 13.76 -17.56
C ARG A 144 -14.03 14.58 -17.14
N ASP A 145 -14.31 14.67 -15.85
CA ASP A 145 -15.47 15.40 -15.32
C ASP A 145 -15.32 16.93 -15.44
N ALA A 146 -14.07 17.43 -15.48
CA ALA A 146 -13.77 18.85 -15.63
C ALA A 146 -13.71 19.33 -17.10
N CYS A 147 -13.69 18.41 -18.08
CA CYS A 147 -13.55 18.76 -19.49
C CYS A 147 -14.93 18.80 -20.18
N PRO A 148 -15.45 19.97 -20.57
CA PRO A 148 -16.70 20.04 -21.30
C PRO A 148 -16.58 19.33 -22.67
N PRO A 149 -17.63 18.65 -23.15
CA PRO A 149 -17.61 17.98 -24.45
C PRO A 149 -17.34 19.00 -25.56
N GLY A 150 -16.18 18.91 -26.22
CA GLY A 150 -15.78 19.77 -27.35
C GLY A 150 -14.37 20.37 -27.29
N ALA A 151 -13.62 20.20 -26.20
CA ALA A 151 -12.29 20.81 -26.04
C ALA A 151 -11.15 20.15 -26.86
N TYR A 152 -11.44 19.06 -27.58
CA TYR A 152 -10.49 18.42 -28.51
C TYR A 152 -11.08 18.40 -29.93
N ARG A 153 -10.95 19.51 -30.65
CA ARG A 153 -10.87 19.53 -32.11
C ARG A 153 -9.70 20.44 -32.48
N SER A 154 -8.62 19.84 -32.95
CA SER A 154 -7.62 20.49 -33.81
C SER A 154 -8.11 20.48 -35.25
#